data_AF-A0A3M1YTM6-F1
#
_entry.id   AF-A0A3M1YTM6-F1
#
_cell.length_a   1.000
_cell.length_b   1.000
_cell.length_c   1.000
_cell.angle_alpha   90.00
_cell.angle_beta   90.00
_cell.angle_gamma   90.00
#
_symmetry.space_group_name_H-M   'P 1'
#
loop_
_entity.id
_entity.type
_entity.pdbx_description
1 polymer ?
#
loop_
_entity_poly.entity_id
_entity_poly.type
_entity_poly.pdbx_seq_one_letter_code
_entity_poly.pdbx_strand_id
1 'polypeptide(L)'
;MPVIRRYGFAAALLFILSIPLKLYASQLMVWEIDYVPVVARGMAFFNEGVFPAYGTLSSVAAYNLPFLVWLHMPAMLVTRDVYWIFLSTLLVFNALGTWHVYRLGARYLHPRAGLLAVALFTFSEFAISAAYTAWAQLLLPSFFAMIAYWLLRWLEDGDGRALALTCLLITAAFMTHFTAVLLYPALVLCYIIRR
;
A
#
# COMPACT_ATOMS: atom_id res chain seq x y z
N MET A 1 10.87 8.88 -23.59
CA MET A 1 10.29 7.53 -23.66
C MET A 1 8.78 7.56 -23.96
N PRO A 2 8.37 7.75 -25.22
CA PRO A 2 6.95 7.77 -25.63
C PRO A 2 6.24 6.41 -25.48
N VAL A 3 6.98 5.30 -25.51
CA VAL A 3 6.45 3.93 -25.38
C VAL A 3 5.82 3.69 -24.00
N ILE A 4 6.46 4.17 -22.92
CA ILE A 4 5.95 4.02 -21.55
C ILE A 4 4.62 4.75 -21.35
N ARG A 5 4.42 5.89 -22.04
CA ARG A 5 3.15 6.65 -21.95
C ARG A 5 1.97 5.87 -22.51
N ARG A 6 2.13 5.19 -23.65
CA ARG A 6 1.05 4.40 -24.28
C ARG A 6 0.63 3.22 -23.40
N TYR A 7 1.60 2.45 -22.90
CA TYR A 7 1.32 1.30 -22.04
C TYR A 7 0.87 1.72 -20.63
N GLY A 8 1.28 2.89 -20.14
CA GLY A 8 0.80 3.43 -18.87
C GLY A 8 -0.71 3.69 -18.87
N PHE A 9 -1.26 4.18 -19.99
CA PHE A 9 -2.71 4.34 -20.13
C PHE A 9 -3.44 3.00 -20.08
N ALA A 10 -2.92 1.97 -20.75
CA ALA A 10 -3.50 0.63 -20.70
C ALA A 10 -3.45 0.03 -19.28
N ALA A 11 -2.36 0.25 -18.53
CA ALA A 11 -2.27 -0.16 -17.12
C ALA A 11 -3.33 0.55 -16.26
N ALA A 12 -3.51 1.86 -16.45
CA ALA A 12 -4.56 2.62 -15.76
C ALA A 12 -5.96 2.11 -16.12
N LEU A 13 -6.21 1.80 -17.39
CA LEU A 13 -7.48 1.24 -17.84
C LEU A 13 -7.76 -0.12 -17.18
N LEU A 14 -6.76 -1.01 -17.07
CA LEU A 14 -6.91 -2.29 -16.37
C LEU A 14 -7.30 -2.08 -14.89
N PHE A 15 -6.67 -1.13 -14.21
CA PHE A 15 -7.05 -0.79 -12.85
C PHE A 15 -8.49 -0.25 -12.79
N ILE A 16 -8.87 0.67 -13.67
CA ILE A 16 -10.24 1.24 -13.73
C ILE A 16 -11.27 0.13 -13.97
N LEU A 17 -11.00 -0.80 -14.88
CA LEU A 17 -11.88 -1.94 -15.17
C LEU A 17 -12.03 -2.89 -13.97
N SER A 18 -11.08 -2.92 -13.04
CA SER A 18 -11.19 -3.69 -11.80
C SER A 18 -12.04 -3.00 -10.72
N ILE A 19 -12.31 -1.70 -10.83
CA ILE A 19 -13.04 -0.93 -9.81
C ILE A 19 -14.47 -1.46 -9.62
N PRO A 20 -15.29 -1.72 -10.65
CA PRO A 20 -16.64 -2.27 -10.45
C PRO A 20 -16.65 -3.58 -9.64
N LEU A 21 -15.67 -4.45 -9.88
CA LEU A 21 -15.53 -5.70 -9.14
C LEU A 21 -15.16 -5.44 -7.67
N LYS A 22 -14.24 -4.50 -7.41
CA LYS A 22 -13.86 -4.10 -6.04
C LYS A 22 -15.01 -3.43 -5.29
N LEU A 23 -15.79 -2.58 -5.97
CA LEU A 23 -16.99 -1.96 -5.40
C LEU A 23 -18.07 -2.99 -5.08
N TYR A 24 -18.31 -3.94 -5.98
CA TYR A 24 -19.23 -5.04 -5.72
C TYR A 24 -18.78 -5.90 -4.53
N ALA A 25 -17.50 -6.30 -4.51
CA ALA A 25 -16.92 -7.08 -3.43
C ALA A 25 -16.91 -6.34 -2.09
N SER A 26 -16.79 -5.01 -2.10
CA SER A 26 -16.81 -4.20 -0.87
C SER A 26 -18.13 -4.25 -0.10
N GLN A 27 -19.21 -4.72 -0.71
CA GLN A 27 -20.47 -5.02 0.00
C GLN A 27 -20.30 -6.16 1.02
N LEU A 28 -19.22 -6.94 0.90
CA LEU A 28 -18.83 -8.00 1.82
C LEU A 28 -17.86 -7.51 2.91
N MET A 29 -17.68 -6.20 3.08
CA MET A 29 -16.84 -5.65 4.14
C MET A 29 -17.38 -6.08 5.49
N VAL A 30 -16.65 -6.96 6.16
CA VAL A 30 -16.98 -7.43 7.51
C VAL A 30 -16.57 -6.35 8.49
N TRP A 31 -17.40 -6.05 9.48
CA TRP A 31 -17.02 -5.14 10.56
C TRP A 31 -16.35 -5.94 11.68
N GLU A 32 -15.02 -6.01 11.64
CA GLU A 32 -14.24 -6.74 12.64
C GLU A 32 -13.83 -5.85 13.81
N ILE A 33 -13.63 -6.48 14.97
CA ILE A 33 -13.22 -5.79 16.21
C ILE A 33 -11.91 -5.02 16.04
N ASP A 34 -11.05 -5.45 15.12
CA ASP A 34 -9.76 -4.82 14.85
C ASP A 34 -9.88 -3.49 14.07
N TYR A 35 -11.02 -3.20 13.44
CA TYR A 35 -11.22 -1.97 12.67
C TYR A 35 -11.70 -0.80 13.53
N VAL A 36 -12.48 -1.11 14.57
CA VAL A 36 -13.02 -0.10 15.50
C VAL A 36 -11.90 0.78 16.09
N PRO A 37 -10.77 0.22 16.59
CA PRO A 37 -9.68 1.03 17.13
C PRO A 37 -8.93 1.86 16.09
N VAL A 38 -8.99 1.51 14.80
CA VAL A 38 -8.40 2.33 13.73
C VAL A 38 -9.20 3.61 13.58
N VAL A 39 -10.52 3.48 13.41
CA VAL A 39 -11.41 4.63 13.21
C VAL A 39 -11.54 5.46 14.47
N ALA A 40 -11.75 4.82 15.63
CA ALA A 40 -11.94 5.53 16.89
C ALA A 40 -10.75 6.44 17.24
N ARG A 41 -9.52 5.97 17.03
CA ARG A 41 -8.31 6.77 17.31
C ARG A 41 -8.12 7.92 16.34
N GLY A 42 -8.38 7.70 15.05
CA GLY A 42 -8.34 8.78 14.06
C GLY A 42 -9.41 9.85 14.37
N MET A 43 -10.61 9.44 14.75
CA MET A 43 -11.69 10.37 15.14
C MET A 43 -11.40 11.08 16.46
N ALA A 44 -10.77 10.43 17.44
CA ALA A 44 -10.34 11.07 18.69
C ALA A 44 -9.32 12.19 18.44
N PHE A 45 -8.44 12.04 17.45
CA PHE A 45 -7.57 13.15 17.05
C PHE A 45 -8.36 14.36 16.56
N PHE A 46 -9.34 14.14 15.68
CA PHE A 46 -10.14 15.24 15.12
C PHE A 46 -11.12 15.86 16.12
N ASN A 47 -11.63 15.07 17.08
CA ASN A 47 -12.63 15.54 18.04
C ASN A 47 -12.01 16.07 19.34
N GLU A 48 -10.91 15.47 19.79
CA GLU A 48 -10.32 15.69 21.13
C GLU A 48 -8.86 16.16 21.07
N GLY A 49 -8.23 16.19 19.89
CA GLY A 49 -6.82 16.57 19.73
C GLY A 49 -5.81 15.51 20.14
N VAL A 50 -6.26 14.28 20.45
CA VAL A 50 -5.39 13.17 20.87
C VAL A 50 -4.71 12.54 19.65
N PHE A 51 -3.42 12.81 19.45
CA PHE A 51 -2.67 12.27 18.31
C PHE A 51 -2.53 10.73 18.40
N PRO A 52 -2.81 9.98 17.32
CA PRO A 52 -2.78 8.52 17.35
C PRO A 52 -1.33 8.03 17.33
N ALA A 53 -0.80 7.74 18.53
CA ALA A 53 0.57 7.27 18.73
C ALA A 53 0.74 5.75 18.61
N TYR A 54 -0.36 4.99 18.61
CA TYR A 54 -0.37 3.53 18.49
C TYR A 54 -1.55 3.05 17.62
N GLY A 55 -1.36 1.90 16.98
CA GLY A 55 -2.31 1.24 16.09
C GLY A 55 -3.13 0.16 16.79
N THR A 56 -3.56 -0.86 16.05
CA THR A 56 -4.38 -1.97 16.55
C THR A 56 -3.55 -2.97 17.35
N LEU A 57 -4.20 -3.70 18.26
CA LEU A 57 -3.57 -4.79 18.98
C LEU A 57 -3.29 -5.93 17.99
N SER A 58 -2.08 -6.49 18.01
CA SER A 58 -1.71 -7.64 17.18
C SER A 58 -1.89 -8.96 17.95
N SER A 59 -1.84 -10.09 17.23
CA SER A 59 -1.93 -11.44 17.81
C SER A 59 -0.80 -11.80 18.77
N VAL A 60 0.27 -11.00 18.84
CA VAL A 60 1.38 -11.15 19.80
C VAL A 60 1.23 -10.24 21.02
N ALA A 61 0.00 -9.74 21.28
CA ALA A 61 -0.33 -8.85 22.39
C ALA A 61 0.48 -7.53 22.43
N ALA A 62 1.05 -7.13 21.30
CA ALA A 62 1.71 -5.84 21.12
C ALA A 62 0.87 -4.95 20.20
N TYR A 63 0.81 -3.65 20.50
CA TYR A 63 0.20 -2.69 19.58
C TYR A 63 1.08 -2.52 18.34
N ASN A 64 0.49 -2.61 17.16
CA ASN A 64 1.12 -2.09 15.95
C ASN A 64 1.38 -0.59 16.13
N LEU A 65 2.33 -0.08 15.36
CA LEU A 65 2.53 1.36 15.25
C LEU A 65 1.37 1.99 14.46
N PRO A 66 1.20 3.33 14.50
CA PRO A 66 -0.07 3.96 14.11
C PRO A 66 -0.25 4.22 12.61
N PHE A 67 0.63 3.73 11.73
CA PHE A 67 0.59 4.16 10.32
C PHE A 67 -0.71 3.76 9.61
N LEU A 68 -1.32 2.63 9.96
CA LEU A 68 -2.63 2.27 9.40
C LEU A 68 -3.70 3.32 9.75
N VAL A 69 -3.68 3.84 10.99
CA VAL A 69 -4.58 4.94 11.40
C VAL A 69 -4.29 6.17 10.55
N TRP A 70 -3.03 6.57 10.45
CA TRP A 70 -2.60 7.75 9.70
C TRP A 70 -2.96 7.67 8.22
N LEU A 71 -2.89 6.47 7.64
CA LEU A 71 -3.23 6.23 6.25
C LEU A 71 -4.72 6.50 5.97
N HIS A 72 -5.60 6.22 6.93
CA HIS A 72 -7.04 6.47 6.82
C HIS A 72 -7.45 7.89 7.23
N MET A 73 -6.62 8.62 7.98
CA MET A 73 -6.95 9.98 8.45
C MET A 73 -7.34 10.97 7.34
N PRO A 74 -6.70 11.00 6.15
CA PRO A 74 -7.17 11.86 5.07
C PRO A 74 -8.61 11.58 4.65
N ALA A 75 -9.01 10.31 4.60
CA ALA A 75 -10.39 9.95 4.27
C ALA A 75 -11.35 10.30 5.42
N MET A 76 -10.92 10.10 6.68
CA MET A 76 -11.68 10.51 7.88
C MET A 76 -11.94 12.03 7.95
N LEU A 77 -11.00 12.83 7.43
CA LEU A 77 -11.15 14.28 7.34
C LEU A 77 -12.22 14.66 6.31
N VAL A 78 -12.31 13.92 5.21
CA VAL A 78 -13.25 14.19 4.11
C VAL A 78 -14.63 13.61 4.38
N THR A 79 -14.69 12.42 4.97
CA THR A 79 -15.92 11.69 5.29
C THR A 79 -15.83 11.08 6.67
N ARG A 80 -16.94 11.10 7.40
CA ARG A 80 -17.07 10.42 8.70
C ARG A 80 -17.74 9.05 8.57
N ASP A 81 -18.06 8.65 7.34
CA ASP A 81 -18.63 7.35 7.04
C ASP A 81 -17.52 6.29 6.94
N VAL A 82 -17.63 5.30 7.80
CA VAL A 82 -16.64 4.23 7.98
C VAL A 82 -16.39 3.45 6.69
N TYR A 83 -17.45 3.11 5.97
CA TYR A 83 -17.34 2.35 4.72
C TYR A 83 -16.53 3.14 3.69
N TRP A 84 -16.84 4.43 3.54
CA TRP A 84 -16.11 5.30 2.61
C TRP A 84 -14.68 5.60 3.05
N ILE A 85 -14.41 5.67 4.36
CA ILE A 85 -13.05 5.83 4.90
C ILE A 85 -12.15 4.69 4.41
N PHE A 86 -12.60 3.44 4.59
CA PHE A 86 -11.78 2.28 4.20
C PHE A 86 -11.72 2.12 2.70
N LEU A 87 -12.86 2.13 2.02
CA LEU A 87 -12.91 1.91 0.58
C LEU A 87 -12.05 2.93 -0.19
N SER A 88 -12.15 4.23 0.14
CA SER A 88 -11.41 5.26 -0.58
C SER A 88 -9.89 5.15 -0.35
N THR A 89 -9.45 5.02 0.91
CA THR A 89 -8.04 4.86 1.26
C THR A 89 -7.44 3.61 0.61
N LEU A 90 -8.12 2.48 0.73
CA LEU A 90 -7.63 1.20 0.24
C LEU A 90 -7.61 1.14 -1.28
N LEU A 91 -8.61 1.71 -1.97
CA LEU A 91 -8.58 1.84 -3.43
C LEU A 91 -7.39 2.68 -3.91
N VAL A 92 -7.09 3.81 -3.24
CA VAL A 92 -5.92 4.62 -3.56
C VAL A 92 -4.64 3.82 -3.36
N PHE A 93 -4.50 3.13 -2.22
CA PHE A 93 -3.31 2.34 -1.94
C PHE A 93 -3.14 1.16 -2.91
N ASN A 94 -4.24 0.53 -3.30
CA ASN A 94 -4.28 -0.53 -4.31
C ASN A 94 -3.88 0.00 -5.70
N ALA A 95 -4.31 1.21 -6.06
CA ALA A 95 -3.89 1.88 -7.28
C ALA A 95 -2.37 2.15 -7.29
N LEU A 96 -1.84 2.64 -6.17
CA LEU A 96 -0.41 2.88 -6.00
C LEU A 96 0.40 1.58 -6.14
N GLY A 97 -0.02 0.51 -5.46
CA GLY A 97 0.60 -0.81 -5.57
C GLY A 97 0.60 -1.32 -7.02
N THR A 98 -0.58 -1.30 -7.66
CA THR A 98 -0.77 -1.73 -9.06
C THR A 98 0.13 -0.94 -10.02
N TRP A 99 0.25 0.38 -9.82
CA TRP A 99 1.13 1.22 -10.63
C TRP A 99 2.61 0.87 -10.46
N HIS A 100 3.05 0.50 -9.25
CA HIS A 100 4.43 0.08 -9.04
C HIS A 100 4.70 -1.33 -9.58
N VAL A 101 3.71 -2.23 -9.55
CA VAL A 101 3.77 -3.52 -10.28
C VAL A 101 3.97 -3.30 -11.78
N TYR A 102 3.21 -2.39 -12.39
CA TYR A 102 3.41 -2.00 -13.80
C TYR A 102 4.85 -1.52 -14.03
N ARG A 103 5.31 -0.56 -13.23
CA ARG A 103 6.63 0.06 -13.40
C ARG A 103 7.77 -0.94 -13.23
N LEU A 104 7.64 -1.89 -12.31
CA LEU A 104 8.59 -2.99 -12.16
C LEU A 104 8.65 -3.84 -13.43
N GLY A 105 7.52 -4.42 -13.85
CA GLY A 105 7.52 -5.27 -15.05
C GLY A 105 7.94 -4.52 -16.32
N ALA A 106 7.54 -3.26 -16.46
CA ALA A 106 7.86 -2.44 -17.63
C ALA A 106 9.32 -2.00 -17.69
N ARG A 107 9.96 -1.71 -16.55
CA ARG A 107 11.36 -1.26 -16.49
C ARG A 107 12.34 -2.42 -16.60
N TYR A 108 12.10 -3.51 -15.88
CA TYR A 108 13.07 -4.59 -15.70
C TYR A 108 12.90 -5.75 -16.69
N LEU A 109 11.76 -5.85 -17.36
CA LEU A 109 11.49 -6.91 -18.34
C LEU A 109 11.06 -6.32 -19.69
N HIS A 110 9.80 -5.87 -19.78
CA HIS A 110 9.21 -5.30 -20.99
C HIS A 110 7.86 -4.64 -20.67
N PRO A 111 7.44 -3.56 -21.36
CA PRO A 111 6.15 -2.91 -21.10
C PRO A 111 4.93 -3.85 -21.15
N ARG A 112 4.95 -4.85 -22.04
CA ARG A 112 3.89 -5.88 -22.12
C ARG A 112 3.88 -6.81 -20.90
N ALA A 113 5.06 -7.16 -20.35
CA ALA A 113 5.16 -7.93 -19.12
C ALA A 113 4.61 -7.12 -17.93
N GLY A 114 4.86 -5.81 -17.90
CA GLY A 114 4.22 -4.89 -16.94
C GLY A 114 2.70 -4.89 -17.04
N LEU A 115 2.12 -4.88 -18.25
CA LEU A 115 0.67 -4.99 -18.42
C LEU A 115 0.10 -6.33 -17.94
N LEU A 116 0.78 -7.44 -18.27
CA LEU A 116 0.38 -8.75 -17.79
C LEU A 116 0.42 -8.81 -16.26
N ALA A 117 1.47 -8.28 -15.64
CA ALA A 117 1.60 -8.21 -14.18
C ALA A 117 0.47 -7.36 -13.55
N VAL A 118 0.09 -6.23 -14.17
CA VAL A 118 -1.05 -5.42 -13.72
C VAL A 118 -2.35 -6.20 -13.81
N ALA A 119 -2.62 -6.87 -14.93
CA ALA A 119 -3.83 -7.65 -15.12
C ALA A 119 -3.93 -8.77 -14.06
N LEU A 120 -2.84 -9.51 -13.86
CA LEU A 120 -2.79 -10.57 -12.83
C LEU A 120 -2.95 -9.99 -11.41
N PHE A 121 -2.28 -8.88 -11.11
CA PHE A 121 -2.32 -8.29 -9.77
C PHE A 121 -3.70 -7.69 -9.48
N THR A 122 -4.22 -6.80 -10.32
CA THR A 122 -5.44 -6.02 -10.01
C THR A 122 -6.72 -6.85 -9.99
N PHE A 123 -6.72 -8.01 -10.67
CA PHE A 123 -7.84 -8.97 -10.67
C PHE A 123 -7.58 -10.18 -9.77
N SER A 124 -6.47 -10.21 -9.03
CA SER A 124 -6.25 -11.23 -8.00
C SER A 124 -7.24 -11.06 -6.85
N GLU A 125 -7.59 -12.18 -6.20
CA GLU A 125 -8.38 -12.19 -4.95
C GLU A 125 -7.77 -11.26 -3.90
N PHE A 126 -6.43 -11.28 -3.80
CA PHE A 126 -5.69 -10.40 -2.91
C PHE A 126 -5.97 -8.92 -3.21
N ALA A 127 -5.84 -8.46 -4.45
CA ALA A 127 -6.04 -7.04 -4.76
C ALA A 127 -7.51 -6.62 -4.65
N ILE A 128 -8.45 -7.56 -4.81
CA ILE A 128 -9.87 -7.31 -4.61
C ILE A 128 -10.18 -7.15 -3.12
N SER A 129 -9.76 -8.09 -2.28
CA SER A 129 -9.96 -8.03 -0.83
C SER A 129 -9.23 -6.84 -0.18
N ALA A 130 -7.99 -6.56 -0.61
CA ALA A 130 -7.21 -5.41 -0.16
C ALA A 130 -7.82 -4.05 -0.54
N ALA A 131 -8.89 -3.99 -1.34
CA ALA A 131 -9.58 -2.76 -1.69
C ALA A 131 -10.66 -2.36 -0.67
N TYR A 132 -11.08 -3.25 0.23
CA TYR A 132 -12.16 -2.97 1.19
C TYR A 132 -11.93 -3.54 2.59
N THR A 133 -11.01 -4.49 2.75
CA THR A 133 -10.67 -5.06 4.07
C THR A 133 -9.50 -4.28 4.69
N ALA A 134 -9.75 -3.57 5.78
CA ALA A 134 -8.77 -2.72 6.48
C ALA A 134 -7.81 -3.54 7.38
N TRP A 135 -7.21 -4.59 6.81
CA TRP A 135 -6.31 -5.50 7.50
C TRP A 135 -4.86 -5.23 7.08
N ALA A 136 -3.99 -4.95 8.05
CA ALA A 136 -2.61 -4.50 7.82
C ALA A 136 -1.81 -5.40 6.86
N GLN A 137 -1.98 -6.72 6.95
CA GLN A 137 -1.36 -7.74 6.10
C GLN A 137 -1.71 -7.55 4.63
N LEU A 138 -2.93 -7.09 4.33
CA LEU A 138 -3.41 -6.86 2.96
C LEU A 138 -2.79 -5.62 2.31
N LEU A 139 -2.10 -4.77 3.07
CA LEU A 139 -1.34 -3.66 2.48
C LEU A 139 0.08 -4.09 2.08
N LEU A 140 0.59 -5.20 2.62
CA LEU A 140 1.98 -5.58 2.46
C LEU A 140 2.39 -5.76 1.00
N PRO A 141 1.74 -6.57 0.14
CA PRO A 141 2.14 -6.68 -1.26
C PRO A 141 2.24 -5.36 -2.03
N SER A 142 1.36 -4.40 -1.77
CA SER A 142 1.46 -3.05 -2.34
C SER A 142 2.68 -2.30 -1.82
N PHE A 143 2.97 -2.37 -0.51
CA PHE A 143 4.24 -1.87 0.05
C PHE A 143 5.44 -2.53 -0.61
N PHE A 144 5.48 -3.86 -0.71
CA PHE A 144 6.59 -4.59 -1.33
C PHE A 144 6.80 -4.20 -2.79
N ALA A 145 5.74 -4.01 -3.58
CA ALA A 145 5.87 -3.53 -4.96
C ALA A 145 6.48 -2.12 -5.02
N MET A 146 6.06 -1.21 -4.14
CA MET A 146 6.63 0.14 -4.06
C MET A 146 8.10 0.10 -3.62
N ILE A 147 8.40 -0.65 -2.55
CA ILE A 147 9.74 -0.80 -1.98
C ILE A 147 10.69 -1.41 -3.01
N ALA A 148 10.31 -2.52 -3.64
CA ALA A 148 11.14 -3.16 -4.66
C ALA A 148 11.43 -2.21 -5.82
N TYR A 149 10.45 -1.42 -6.28
CA TYR A 149 10.65 -0.45 -7.35
C TYR A 149 11.69 0.61 -6.99
N TRP A 150 11.55 1.24 -5.82
CA TRP A 150 12.46 2.30 -5.40
C TRP A 150 13.84 1.76 -4.99
N LEU A 151 13.89 0.58 -4.37
CA LEU A 151 15.13 -0.10 -4.02
C LEU A 151 15.94 -0.42 -5.27
N LEU A 152 15.34 -1.08 -6.26
CA LEU A 152 16.03 -1.42 -7.50
C LEU A 152 16.45 -0.17 -8.28
N ARG A 153 15.63 0.88 -8.30
CA ARG A 153 16.00 2.15 -8.92
C ARG A 153 17.24 2.77 -8.26
N TRP A 154 17.33 2.72 -6.93
CA TRP A 154 18.53 3.16 -6.23
C TRP A 154 19.73 2.25 -6.53
N LEU A 155 19.53 0.93 -6.57
CA LEU A 155 20.57 -0.05 -6.87
C LEU A 155 21.10 0.02 -8.32
N GLU A 156 20.35 0.56 -9.26
CA GLU A 156 20.80 0.77 -10.64
C GLU A 156 21.37 2.18 -10.82
N ASP A 157 20.56 3.19 -10.49
CA ASP A 157 20.82 4.58 -10.88
C ASP A 157 21.64 5.35 -9.82
N GLY A 158 21.79 4.80 -8.61
CA GLY A 158 22.42 5.50 -7.48
C GLY A 158 21.65 6.71 -6.95
N ASP A 159 20.37 6.83 -7.31
CA ASP A 159 19.52 7.95 -6.94
C ASP A 159 19.24 7.95 -5.42
N GLY A 160 19.85 8.89 -4.69
CA GLY A 160 19.64 9.04 -3.24
C GLY A 160 18.18 9.29 -2.85
N ARG A 161 17.36 9.86 -3.75
CA ARG A 161 15.92 10.02 -3.51
C ARG A 161 15.21 8.67 -3.49
N ALA A 162 15.64 7.74 -4.33
CA ALA A 162 15.08 6.39 -4.37
C ALA A 162 15.44 5.58 -3.10
N LEU A 163 16.64 5.80 -2.53
CA LEU A 163 16.98 5.27 -1.21
C LEU A 163 16.10 5.86 -0.11
N ALA A 164 15.94 7.19 -0.08
CA ALA A 164 15.10 7.86 0.92
C ALA A 164 13.65 7.37 0.87
N LEU A 165 13.08 7.23 -0.33
CA LEU A 165 11.73 6.68 -0.52
C LEU A 165 11.63 5.21 -0.09
N THR A 166 12.65 4.40 -0.38
CA THR A 166 12.74 3.03 0.12
C THR A 166 12.71 2.98 1.64
N CYS A 167 13.53 3.79 2.32
CA CYS A 167 13.54 3.87 3.79
C CYS A 167 12.19 4.33 4.35
N LEU A 168 11.57 5.35 3.75
CA LEU A 168 10.25 5.85 4.13
C LEU A 168 9.19 4.74 4.01
N LEU A 169 9.17 4.03 2.89
CA LEU A 169 8.20 2.96 2.63
C LEU A 169 8.41 1.75 3.53
N ILE A 170 9.67 1.36 3.81
CA ILE A 170 9.96 0.30 4.80
C ILE A 170 9.47 0.71 6.19
N THR A 171 9.69 1.97 6.56
CA THR A 171 9.25 2.51 7.86
C THR A 171 7.72 2.51 7.93
N ALA A 172 7.04 2.99 6.89
CA ALA A 172 5.58 2.95 6.79
C ALA A 172 5.02 1.52 6.82
N ALA A 173 5.67 0.57 6.12
CA ALA A 173 5.29 -0.84 6.12
C ALA A 173 5.48 -1.47 7.50
N PHE A 174 6.63 -1.24 8.16
CA PHE A 174 6.89 -1.66 9.53
C PHE A 174 5.88 -1.07 10.49
N MET A 175 5.55 0.20 10.32
CA MET A 175 4.58 0.86 11.15
C MET A 175 3.15 0.37 10.91
N THR A 176 2.87 -0.20 9.73
CA THR A 176 1.58 -0.82 9.42
C THR A 176 1.51 -2.24 9.96
N HIS A 177 2.59 -3.01 9.81
CA HIS A 177 2.66 -4.41 10.20
C HIS A 177 4.07 -4.79 10.66
N PHE A 178 4.20 -5.31 11.88
CA PHE A 178 5.47 -5.54 12.55
C PHE A 178 6.48 -6.40 11.75
N THR A 179 6.01 -7.42 11.01
CA THR A 179 6.91 -8.31 10.24
C THR A 179 7.73 -7.59 9.16
N ALA A 180 7.30 -6.41 8.71
CA ALA A 180 8.07 -5.61 7.77
C ALA A 180 9.37 -5.03 8.38
N VAL A 181 9.61 -5.18 9.69
CA VAL A 181 10.92 -4.89 10.32
C VAL A 181 12.07 -5.65 9.64
N LEU A 182 11.79 -6.84 9.10
CA LEU A 182 12.78 -7.67 8.39
C LEU A 182 13.29 -7.03 7.08
N LEU A 183 12.65 -5.96 6.59
CA LEU A 183 13.10 -5.23 5.43
C LEU A 183 14.34 -4.35 5.71
N TYR A 184 14.55 -3.91 6.95
CA TYR A 184 15.76 -3.15 7.32
C TYR A 184 17.05 -3.95 7.14
N PRO A 185 17.21 -5.17 7.70
CA PRO A 185 18.42 -5.96 7.45
C PRO A 185 18.58 -6.30 5.96
N ALA A 186 17.50 -6.56 5.23
CA ALA A 186 17.56 -6.75 3.77
C ALA A 186 18.11 -5.50 3.05
N LEU A 187 17.66 -4.30 3.42
CA LEU A 187 18.18 -3.04 2.87
C LEU A 187 19.68 -2.86 3.18
N VAL A 188 20.11 -3.19 4.40
CA VAL A 188 21.54 -3.13 4.80
C VAL A 188 22.37 -4.08 3.95
N LEU A 189 21.88 -5.31 3.70
CA LEU A 189 22.57 -6.25 2.81
C LEU A 189 22.67 -5.70 1.39
N CYS A 190 21.60 -5.12 0.83
CA CYS A 190 21.65 -4.46 -0.47
C CYS A 190 22.65 -3.30 -0.51
N TYR A 191 22.76 -2.53 0.57
CA TYR A 191 23.74 -1.45 0.69
C TYR A 191 25.18 -1.96 0.70
N ILE A 192 25.45 -3.03 1.44
CA ILE A 192 26.79 -3.64 1.52
C ILE A 192 27.19 -4.23 0.16
N ILE A 193 26.28 -4.94 -0.52
CA ILE A 193 26.56 -5.58 -1.82
C ILE A 193 26.79 -4.53 -2.92
N ARG A 194 26.14 -3.37 -2.85
CA ARG A 194 26.30 -2.30 -3.83
C ARG A 194 27.66 -1.58 -3.72
N ARG A 195 28.26 -1.54 -2.52
CA ARG A 195 29.55 -0.89 -2.27
C ARG A 195 30.70 -1.68 -2.87
#